data_AF-E2ZKC3-F1
#
_entry.id   AF-E2ZKC3-F1
#
_cell.length_a   1.000
_cell.length_b   1.000
_cell.length_c   1.000
_cell.angle_alpha   90.00
_cell.angle_beta   90.00
_cell.angle_gamma   90.00
#
_symmetry.space_group_name_H-M   'P 1'
#
loop_
_entity.id
_entity.type
_entity.pdbx_description
1 polymer ?
#
loop_
_entity_poly.entity_id
_entity_poly.type
_entity_poly.pdbx_seq_one_letter_code
_entity_poly.pdbx_strand_id
1 'polypeptide(L)'
;MFTSWGVETARKFTKAEVEHALTELDTGNYGMILRSKGIVNGGADGWLEFDYVPGEWEVRARGADVGGKLVVIGSKLNEKAIAELFGC
;
A
#
# COMPACT_ATOMS: atom_id res chain seq x y z
N MET A 1 13.67 4.17 16.21
CA MET A 1 14.23 3.61 14.97
C MET A 1 13.07 3.39 14.00
N PHE A 2 13.21 3.83 12.76
CA PHE A 2 12.20 3.61 11.71
C PHE A 2 12.61 2.39 10.87
N THR A 3 11.62 1.62 10.42
CA THR A 3 11.79 0.44 9.58
C THR A 3 10.89 0.53 8.36
N SER A 4 11.17 -0.30 7.36
CA SER A 4 10.36 -0.44 6.16
C SER A 4 9.93 -1.90 6.01
N TRP A 5 8.65 -2.10 5.76
CA TRP A 5 8.12 -3.36 5.26
C TRP A 5 7.81 -3.20 3.78
N GLY A 6 8.35 -4.07 2.92
CA GLY A 6 8.17 -3.98 1.48
C GLY A 6 7.99 -5.35 0.86
N VAL A 7 7.15 -5.44 -0.16
CA VAL A 7 6.79 -6.69 -0.80
C VAL A 7 6.64 -6.52 -2.31
N GLU A 8 7.06 -7.54 -3.06
CA GLU A 8 6.69 -7.74 -4.45
C GLU A 8 5.53 -8.73 -4.51
N THR A 9 4.52 -8.44 -5.33
CA THR A 9 3.27 -9.21 -5.34
C THR A 9 2.71 -9.35 -6.76
N ALA A 10 2.15 -10.54 -7.04
CA ALA A 10 1.35 -10.80 -8.23
C ALA A 10 -0.16 -10.59 -7.98
N ARG A 11 -0.56 -10.20 -6.76
CA ARG A 11 -1.95 -9.94 -6.41
C ARG A 11 -2.52 -8.84 -7.31
N LYS A 12 -3.75 -9.08 -7.77
CA LYS A 12 -4.57 -8.03 -8.37
C LYS A 12 -5.35 -7.32 -7.29
N PHE A 13 -5.35 -6.00 -7.37
CA PHE A 13 -6.10 -5.10 -6.52
C PHE A 13 -7.20 -4.46 -7.35
N THR A 14 -8.23 -3.97 -6.71
CA THR A 14 -9.13 -2.94 -7.25
C THR A 14 -8.70 -1.59 -6.69
N LYS A 15 -9.09 -0.51 -7.35
CA LYS A 15 -8.83 0.84 -6.83
C LYS A 15 -9.41 1.00 -5.41
N ALA A 16 -10.63 0.51 -5.19
CA ALA A 16 -11.30 0.57 -3.89
C ALA A 16 -10.55 -0.18 -2.77
N GLU A 17 -9.94 -1.34 -3.06
CA GLU A 17 -9.13 -2.07 -2.09
C GLU A 17 -7.88 -1.29 -1.69
N VAL A 18 -7.22 -0.63 -2.65
CA VAL A 18 -6.06 0.24 -2.36
C VAL A 18 -6.51 1.42 -1.51
N GLU A 19 -7.55 2.15 -1.92
CA GLU A 19 -8.08 3.31 -1.17
C GLU A 19 -8.50 2.94 0.26
N HIS A 20 -9.11 1.76 0.45
CA HIS A 20 -9.43 1.23 1.77
C HIS A 20 -8.17 0.96 2.59
N ALA A 21 -7.18 0.27 2.03
CA ALA A 21 -5.93 -0.02 2.73
C ALA A 21 -5.22 1.27 3.17
N LEU A 22 -5.15 2.29 2.31
CA LEU A 22 -4.52 3.57 2.64
C LEU A 22 -5.27 4.31 3.76
N THR A 23 -6.60 4.22 3.77
CA THR A 23 -7.41 4.79 4.85
C THR A 23 -7.20 4.06 6.18
N GLU A 24 -7.07 2.72 6.16
CA GLU A 24 -6.81 1.92 7.36
C GLU A 24 -5.44 2.21 7.98
N LEU A 25 -4.43 2.55 7.17
CA LEU A 25 -3.09 2.90 7.68
C LEU A 25 -3.11 4.12 8.63
N ASP A 26 -4.09 5.02 8.51
CA ASP A 26 -4.26 6.19 9.39
C ASP A 26 -4.80 5.86 10.78
N THR A 27 -5.38 4.67 10.97
CA THR A 27 -6.03 4.27 12.24
C THR A 27 -5.03 4.05 13.38
N GLY A 28 -3.73 3.86 13.07
CA GLY A 28 -2.68 3.52 14.03
C GLY A 28 -2.64 2.03 14.42
N ASN A 29 -3.57 1.20 13.91
CA ASN A 29 -3.62 -0.25 14.18
C ASN A 29 -2.40 -1.01 13.62
N TYR A 30 -1.65 -0.39 12.70
CA TYR A 30 -0.54 -0.96 11.95
C TYR A 30 0.84 -0.47 12.42
N GLY A 31 0.87 0.28 13.53
CA GLY A 31 2.03 1.03 13.99
C GLY A 31 1.97 2.50 13.56
N MET A 32 3.04 3.25 13.83
CA MET A 32 3.12 4.64 13.39
C MET A 32 3.65 4.68 11.97
N ILE A 33 2.75 4.84 11.00
CA ILE A 33 3.11 4.93 9.58
C ILE A 33 3.55 6.35 9.24
N LEU A 34 4.65 6.50 8.52
CA LEU A 34 5.15 7.78 8.01
C LEU A 34 4.82 7.99 6.53
N ARG A 35 4.86 6.89 5.75
CA ARG A 35 4.60 6.90 4.32
C ARG A 35 4.32 5.48 3.84
N SER A 36 3.51 5.38 2.80
CA SER A 36 3.44 4.19 1.96
C SER A 36 3.44 4.59 0.49
N LYS A 37 4.00 3.74 -0.36
CA LYS A 37 3.95 3.90 -1.82
C LYS A 37 3.79 2.54 -2.44
N GLY A 38 3.17 2.48 -3.62
CA GLY A 38 3.14 1.25 -4.38
C GLY A 38 2.75 1.44 -5.83
N ILE A 39 3.12 0.45 -6.62
CA ILE A 39 2.66 0.24 -7.99
C ILE A 39 2.07 -1.16 -8.00
N VAL A 40 0.77 -1.28 -8.26
CA VAL A 40 0.06 -2.56 -8.16
C VAL A 40 -0.80 -2.81 -9.40
N ASN A 41 -1.00 -4.08 -9.70
CA ASN A 41 -1.87 -4.48 -10.79
C ASN A 41 -3.34 -4.29 -10.35
N GLY A 42 -4.02 -3.27 -10.89
CA GLY A 42 -5.41 -2.94 -10.59
C GLY A 42 -6.44 -3.79 -11.34
N GLY A 43 -6.03 -4.84 -12.04
CA GLY A 43 -6.92 -5.70 -12.81
C GLY A 43 -7.71 -4.92 -13.87
N ALA A 44 -9.02 -4.76 -13.66
CA ALA A 44 -9.88 -3.98 -14.54
C ALA A 44 -9.57 -2.47 -14.52
N ASP A 45 -9.01 -1.97 -13.41
CA ASP A 45 -8.63 -0.57 -13.24
C ASP A 45 -7.28 -0.23 -13.91
N GLY A 46 -6.65 -1.20 -14.57
CA GLY A 46 -5.31 -1.04 -15.13
C GLY A 46 -4.23 -1.03 -14.05
N TRP A 47 -3.03 -0.53 -14.34
CA TRP A 47 -2.00 -0.40 -13.32
C TRP A 47 -2.22 0.85 -12.48
N LEU A 48 -2.11 0.68 -11.16
CA LEU A 48 -2.34 1.73 -10.18
C LEU A 48 -1.02 2.10 -9.51
N GLU A 49 -0.78 3.39 -9.37
CA GLU A 49 0.26 3.94 -8.50
C GLU A 49 -0.42 4.67 -7.34
N PHE A 50 0.11 4.49 -6.14
CA PHE A 50 -0.38 5.20 -4.97
C PHE A 50 0.73 5.78 -4.11
N ASP A 51 0.39 6.87 -3.43
CA ASP A 51 1.19 7.52 -2.40
C ASP A 51 0.31 7.77 -1.18
N TYR A 52 0.90 7.59 0.01
CA TYR A 52 0.26 7.85 1.28
C TYR A 52 1.23 8.56 2.22
N VAL A 53 0.71 9.53 2.95
CA VAL A 53 1.25 10.09 4.19
C VAL A 53 0.10 10.22 5.20
N PRO A 54 0.37 10.33 6.51
CA PRO A 54 -0.72 10.44 7.48
C PRO A 54 -1.69 11.58 7.15
N GLY A 55 -2.98 11.25 7.04
CA GLY A 55 -4.07 12.17 6.72
C GLY A 55 -4.27 12.48 5.23
N GLU A 56 -3.43 11.96 4.33
CA GLU A 56 -3.56 12.21 2.89
C GLU A 56 -3.04 11.03 2.04
N TRP A 57 -3.84 10.63 1.06
CA TRP A 57 -3.42 9.65 0.06
C TRP A 57 -3.95 9.97 -1.32
N GLU A 58 -3.25 9.46 -2.33
CA GLU A 58 -3.65 9.53 -3.73
C GLU A 58 -3.50 8.16 -4.40
N VAL A 59 -4.48 7.77 -5.22
CA VAL A 59 -4.42 6.60 -6.10
C VAL A 59 -4.68 7.05 -7.53
N ARG A 60 -3.74 6.78 -8.43
CA ARG A 60 -3.75 7.23 -9.83
C ARG A 60 -3.44 6.08 -10.79
N ALA A 61 -3.96 6.19 -12.01
CA ALA A 61 -3.62 5.25 -13.07
C ALA A 61 -2.19 5.50 -13.58
N ARG A 62 -1.49 4.42 -13.93
CA ARG A 62 -0.16 4.46 -14.57
C ARG A 62 -0.12 3.49 -15.76
N GLY A 63 0.85 3.68 -16.65
CA GLY A 63 1.18 2.72 -17.70
C GLY A 63 1.57 1.34 -17.14
N ALA A 64 1.53 0.31 -18.00
CA ALA A 64 1.79 -1.06 -17.55
C ALA A 64 3.19 -1.23 -16.93
N ASP A 65 3.27 -2.07 -15.89
CA ASP A 65 4.52 -2.46 -15.22
C ASP A 65 4.67 -4.00 -15.24
N VAL A 66 5.81 -4.51 -14.80
CA VAL A 66 6.16 -5.95 -14.86
C VAL A 66 5.71 -6.74 -13.63
N GLY A 67 5.49 -6.07 -12.49
CA GLY A 67 5.13 -6.70 -11.22
C GLY A 67 4.65 -5.68 -10.18
N GLY A 68 3.77 -6.12 -9.29
CA GLY A 68 3.30 -5.29 -8.19
C GLY A 68 4.38 -5.14 -7.12
N LYS A 69 4.56 -3.94 -6.58
CA LYS A 69 5.45 -3.68 -5.45
C LYS A 69 4.90 -2.57 -4.58
N LEU A 70 5.01 -2.72 -3.27
CA LEU A 70 4.63 -1.68 -2.33
C LEU A 70 5.54 -1.69 -1.11
N VAL A 71 5.59 -0.55 -0.44
CA VAL A 71 6.39 -0.33 0.76
C VAL A 71 5.59 0.48 1.78
N VAL A 72 5.73 0.12 3.04
CA VAL A 72 5.21 0.84 4.20
C VAL A 72 6.39 1.17 5.11
N ILE A 73 6.56 2.46 5.42
CA ILE A 73 7.66 2.96 6.24
C ILE A 73 7.08 3.56 7.51
N GLY A 74 7.63 3.19 8.67
CA GLY A 74 7.14 3.67 9.94
C GLY A 74 7.92 3.16 11.14
N SER A 75 7.31 3.24 12.33
CA SER A 75 7.88 2.69 13.56
C SER A 75 6.91 1.75 14.25
N LYS A 76 7.45 0.70 14.89
CA LYS A 76 6.67 -0.38 15.53
C LYS A 76 5.62 -0.97 14.57
N LEU A 77 6.03 -1.20 13.32
CA LEU A 77 5.15 -1.73 12.28
C LEU A 77 4.62 -3.11 12.69
N ASN A 78 3.31 -3.29 12.57
CA ASN A 78 2.69 -4.61 12.67
C ASN A 78 2.70 -5.27 11.28
N GLU A 79 3.86 -5.79 10.88
CA GLU A 79 4.09 -6.30 9.53
C GLU A 79 3.10 -7.39 9.12
N LYS A 80 2.66 -8.23 10.05
CA LYS A 80 1.64 -9.26 9.79
C LYS A 80 0.28 -8.64 9.47
N ALA A 81 -0.17 -7.68 10.26
CA ALA A 81 -1.44 -6.99 9.99
C ALA A 81 -1.39 -6.17 8.70
N ILE A 82 -0.22 -5.57 8.39
CA ILE A 82 -0.01 -4.85 7.12
C ILE A 82 -0.07 -5.83 5.93
N ALA A 83 0.58 -6.99 6.04
CA ALA A 83 0.53 -8.04 5.02
C ALA A 83 -0.91 -8.51 4.79
N GLU A 84 -1.67 -8.76 5.86
CA GLU A 84 -3.10 -9.13 5.80
C GLU A 84 -3.96 -8.02 5.15
N LEU A 85 -3.74 -6.74 5.50
CA LEU A 85 -4.45 -5.59 4.92
C LEU A 85 -4.25 -5.51 3.39
N PHE A 86 -3.01 -5.70 2.94
CA PHE A 86 -2.66 -5.72 1.52
C PHE A 86 -2.80 -7.11 0.87
N GLY A 87 -3.30 -8.13 1.58
CA GLY A 87 -3.46 -9.49 1.09
C GLY A 87 -2.18 -10.08 0.45
N CYS A 88 -1.01 -9.77 1.02
CA CYS A 88 0.31 -10.19 0.54
C CYS A 88 1.02 -11.11 1.53
#